data_AF-A0A3D0C9G6-F1
#
_entry.id   AF-A0A3D0C9G6-F1
#
_cell.length_a   1.000
_cell.length_b   1.000
_cell.length_c   1.000
_cell.angle_alpha   90.00
_cell.angle_beta   90.00
_cell.angle_gamma   90.00
#
_symmetry.space_group_name_H-M   'P 1'
#
loop_
_entity.id
_entity.type
_entity.pdbx_description
1 polymer ?
#
loop_
_entity_poly.entity_id
_entity_poly.type
_entity_poly.pdbx_seq_one_letter_code
_entity_poly.pdbx_strand_id
1 'polypeptide(L)'
;LKQSLKTEFTSYKTLRFEVFNDWLPTDDCFVSLDNEVTDQWGDPVAKVRIGYHDHDLEVGEYLSKKAEKLLETLGAKNVSSSVSGYPSTNLMAGGCRFGNDPKTSVLNKNCQAHEVDNLYVTDGSFMPTGGSVPYTFTIYANAFRVADKIKAHWLTLKS
;
A
#
# COMPACT_ATOMS: atom_id res chain seq x y z
N LEU A 1 8.72 37.86 6.09
CA LEU A 1 8.30 36.47 6.43
C LEU A 1 7.01 36.42 7.26
N LYS A 2 6.96 36.93 8.51
CA LYS A 2 5.79 36.84 9.42
C LYS A 2 4.47 37.37 8.83
N GLN A 3 4.52 38.49 8.12
CA GLN A 3 3.33 39.07 7.48
C GLN A 3 2.85 38.27 6.26
N SER A 4 3.79 37.70 5.49
CA SER A 4 3.49 36.87 4.31
C SER A 4 2.76 35.59 4.71
N LEU A 5 3.26 34.89 5.74
CA LEU A 5 2.62 33.69 6.29
C LEU A 5 1.22 34.01 6.84
N LYS A 6 1.07 35.12 7.57
CA LYS A 6 -0.24 35.56 8.06
C LYS A 6 -1.22 35.74 6.90
N THR A 7 -0.83 36.48 5.86
CA THR A 7 -1.66 36.70 4.67
C THR A 7 -2.03 35.39 3.99
N GLU A 8 -1.07 34.48 3.79
CA GLU A 8 -1.30 33.16 3.19
C GLU A 8 -2.39 32.40 3.95
N PHE A 9 -2.25 32.23 5.26
CA PHE A 9 -3.24 31.49 6.07
C PHE A 9 -4.59 32.18 6.22
N THR A 10 -4.67 33.51 6.11
CA THR A 10 -5.93 34.24 6.33
C THR A 10 -6.66 34.65 5.06
N SER A 11 -6.01 34.62 3.89
CA SER A 11 -6.59 35.13 2.64
C SER A 11 -6.57 34.15 1.47
N TYR A 12 -5.71 33.13 1.48
CA TYR A 12 -5.64 32.17 0.40
C TYR A 12 -6.70 31.09 0.61
N LYS A 13 -7.28 30.62 -0.49
CA LYS A 13 -8.06 29.39 -0.53
C LYS A 13 -7.25 28.36 -1.29
N THR A 14 -6.91 27.26 -0.64
CA THR A 14 -6.13 26.18 -1.24
C THR A 14 -7.05 25.04 -1.61
N LEU A 15 -7.00 24.63 -2.87
CA LEU A 15 -7.55 23.36 -3.33
C LEU A 15 -6.37 22.43 -3.63
N ARG A 16 -6.44 21.19 -3.15
CA ARG A 16 -5.40 20.18 -3.38
C ARG A 16 -6.04 18.94 -3.97
N PHE A 17 -5.46 18.45 -5.07
CA PHE A 17 -5.65 17.08 -5.49
C PHE A 17 -4.59 16.23 -4.80
N GLU A 18 -5.03 15.24 -4.05
CA GLU A 18 -4.20 14.15 -3.58
C GLU A 18 -4.55 12.93 -4.43
N VAL A 19 -3.55 12.37 -5.09
CA VAL A 19 -3.72 11.33 -6.09
C VAL A 19 -2.85 10.15 -5.73
N PHE A 20 -3.47 8.98 -5.65
CA PHE A 20 -2.79 7.71 -5.47
C PHE A 20 -2.94 6.94 -6.78
N ASN A 21 -1.84 6.71 -7.50
CA ASN A 21 -1.80 5.71 -8.56
C ASN A 21 -1.45 4.34 -7.97
N ASP A 22 -1.66 3.28 -8.76
CA ASP A 22 -1.17 1.96 -8.36
C ASP A 22 0.35 2.03 -8.24
N TRP A 23 0.87 1.25 -7.29
CA TRP A 23 2.28 1.16 -6.99
C TRP A 23 2.74 -0.25 -7.31
N LEU A 24 3.49 -0.37 -8.41
CA LEU A 24 3.76 -1.68 -8.97
C LEU A 24 4.66 -2.50 -8.06
N PRO A 25 4.37 -3.81 -7.89
CA PRO A 25 5.25 -4.72 -7.17
C PRO A 25 6.62 -4.78 -7.85
N THR A 26 7.68 -4.61 -7.07
CA THR A 26 9.07 -4.70 -7.53
C THR A 26 9.93 -5.41 -6.48
N ASP A 27 10.97 -6.11 -6.94
CA ASP A 27 11.92 -6.79 -6.06
C ASP A 27 12.85 -5.82 -5.32
N ASP A 28 12.91 -4.54 -5.74
CA ASP A 28 13.57 -3.46 -5.00
C ASP A 28 12.70 -2.92 -3.84
N CYS A 29 11.62 -3.62 -3.48
CA CYS A 29 10.80 -3.29 -2.33
C CYS A 29 10.51 -4.54 -1.50
N PHE A 30 11.07 -4.61 -0.30
CA PHE A 30 10.91 -5.75 0.58
C PHE A 30 11.14 -5.38 2.05
N VAL A 31 10.70 -6.27 2.94
CA VAL A 31 10.99 -6.21 4.38
C VAL A 31 11.80 -7.45 4.77
N SER A 32 12.84 -7.25 5.58
CA SER A 32 13.59 -8.32 6.23
C SER A 32 13.69 -8.04 7.72
N LEU A 33 14.25 -8.99 8.48
CA LEU A 33 14.64 -8.74 9.87
C LEU A 33 16.04 -8.10 9.89
N ASP A 34 16.28 -7.23 10.86
CA ASP A 34 17.61 -6.67 11.14
C ASP A 34 18.38 -7.60 12.09
N ASN A 35 19.61 -7.97 11.73
CA ASN A 35 20.42 -8.91 12.51
C ASN A 35 21.20 -8.23 13.65
N GLU A 36 21.25 -6.90 13.70
CA GLU A 36 22.05 -6.13 14.67
C GLU A 36 21.17 -5.32 15.62
N VAL A 37 19.97 -4.94 15.17
CA VAL A 37 19.04 -4.12 15.94
C VAL A 37 17.85 -4.96 16.40
N THR A 38 17.60 -4.92 17.71
CA THR A 38 16.45 -5.56 18.34
C THR A 38 15.54 -4.51 18.98
N ASP A 39 14.28 -4.87 19.16
CA ASP A 39 13.34 -4.06 19.92
C ASP A 39 13.57 -4.21 21.44
N GLN A 40 12.73 -3.56 22.25
CA GLN A 40 12.82 -3.62 23.71
C GLN A 40 12.60 -5.03 24.30
N TRP A 41 12.08 -5.98 23.52
CA TRP A 41 11.83 -7.37 23.92
C TRP A 41 12.88 -8.34 23.39
N GLY A 42 13.86 -7.85 22.62
CA GLY A 42 14.94 -8.65 22.05
C GLY A 42 14.60 -9.27 20.70
N ASP A 43 13.44 -8.95 20.11
CA ASP A 43 13.08 -9.41 18.77
C ASP A 43 13.76 -8.55 17.69
N PRO A 44 14.30 -9.15 16.61
CA PRO A 44 14.82 -8.41 15.46
C PRO A 44 13.82 -7.40 14.90
N VAL A 45 14.23 -6.15 14.71
CA VAL A 45 13.35 -5.12 14.12
C VAL A 45 13.18 -5.33 12.62
N ALA A 46 12.11 -4.78 12.04
CA ALA A 46 11.92 -4.77 10.59
C ALA A 46 12.94 -3.83 9.91
N LYS A 47 13.68 -4.35 8.94
CA LYS A 47 14.53 -3.61 8.01
C LYS A 47 13.82 -3.49 6.67
N VAL A 48 13.37 -2.29 6.35
CA VAL A 48 12.51 -2.03 5.19
C VAL A 48 13.32 -1.41 4.06
N ARG A 49 13.35 -2.07 2.91
CA ARG A 49 13.79 -1.49 1.63
C ARG A 49 12.56 -1.02 0.88
N ILE A 50 12.48 0.28 0.64
CA ILE A 50 11.40 0.90 -0.14
C ILE A 50 11.99 1.37 -1.46
N GLY A 51 11.60 0.70 -2.54
CA GLY A 51 11.87 1.06 -3.92
C GLY A 51 10.56 1.07 -4.71
N TYR A 52 10.57 1.61 -5.92
CA TYR A 52 9.38 1.77 -6.75
C TYR A 52 9.72 1.47 -8.21
N HIS A 53 8.70 1.31 -9.05
CA HIS A 53 8.90 1.09 -10.48
C HIS A 53 8.85 2.45 -11.21
N ASP A 54 9.71 2.67 -12.22
CA ASP A 54 9.76 3.96 -12.95
C ASP A 54 8.40 4.34 -13.58
N HIS A 55 7.62 3.34 -13.99
CA HIS A 55 6.25 3.52 -14.47
C HIS A 55 5.31 4.20 -13.45
N ASP A 56 5.55 4.04 -12.14
CA ASP A 56 4.76 4.72 -11.11
C ASP A 56 4.92 6.25 -11.23
N LEU A 57 6.13 6.73 -11.57
CA LEU A 57 6.40 8.13 -11.84
C LEU A 57 5.75 8.59 -13.14
N GLU A 58 5.80 7.77 -14.19
CA GLU A 58 5.16 8.10 -15.48
C GLU A 58 3.65 8.34 -15.32
N VAL A 59 2.98 7.47 -14.56
CA VAL A 59 1.55 7.59 -14.27
C VAL A 59 1.29 8.79 -13.36
N GLY A 60 2.10 8.98 -12.32
CA GLY A 60 1.99 10.13 -11.41
C GLY A 60 2.10 11.47 -12.14
N GLU A 61 3.09 11.61 -13.04
CA GLU A 61 3.30 12.79 -13.89
C GLU A 61 2.13 13.02 -14.86
N TYR A 62 1.58 11.95 -15.44
CA TYR A 62 0.41 12.04 -16.29
C TYR A 62 -0.82 12.56 -15.53
N LEU A 63 -1.09 12.02 -14.34
CA LEU A 63 -2.23 12.44 -13.51
C LEU A 63 -2.05 13.86 -12.97
N SER A 64 -0.83 14.20 -12.57
CA SER A 64 -0.46 15.54 -12.12
C SER A 64 -0.79 16.60 -13.17
N LYS A 65 -0.34 16.41 -14.43
CA LYS A 65 -0.63 17.33 -15.54
C LYS A 65 -2.13 17.53 -15.80
N LYS A 66 -2.94 16.48 -15.58
CA LYS A 66 -4.40 16.60 -15.68
C LYS A 66 -5.00 17.43 -14.55
N ALA A 67 -4.52 17.23 -13.32
CA ALA A 67 -4.95 17.98 -12.15
C ALA A 67 -4.56 19.47 -12.27
N GLU A 68 -3.35 19.78 -12.72
CA GLU A 68 -2.89 21.16 -12.96
C GLU A 68 -3.79 21.86 -13.98
N LYS A 69 -4.02 21.24 -15.14
CA LYS A 69 -4.90 21.78 -16.18
C LYS A 69 -6.32 22.05 -15.66
N LEU A 70 -6.84 21.17 -14.81
CA LEU A 70 -8.16 21.35 -14.19
C LEU A 70 -8.15 22.55 -13.23
N LEU A 71 -7.15 22.65 -12.37
CA LEU A 71 -7.01 23.79 -11.44
C LEU A 71 -6.89 25.13 -12.16
N GLU A 72 -6.10 25.19 -13.23
CA GLU A 72 -5.98 26.38 -14.08
C GLU A 72 -7.32 26.76 -14.72
N THR A 73 -8.06 25.77 -15.22
CA THR A 73 -9.40 25.97 -15.82
C THR A 73 -10.40 26.49 -14.78
N LEU A 74 -10.27 26.08 -13.51
CA LEU A 74 -11.06 26.59 -12.38
C LEU A 74 -10.62 27.99 -11.92
N GLY A 75 -9.56 28.56 -12.50
CA GLY A 75 -9.07 29.91 -12.21
C GLY A 75 -8.01 29.99 -11.11
N ALA A 76 -7.44 28.86 -10.68
CA ALA A 76 -6.32 28.86 -9.73
C ALA A 76 -5.11 29.62 -10.30
N LYS A 77 -4.37 30.33 -9.44
CA LYS A 77 -3.27 31.22 -9.84
C LYS A 77 -1.87 30.75 -9.43
N ASN A 78 -1.77 29.94 -8.38
CA ASN A 78 -0.53 29.41 -7.86
C ASN A 78 -0.57 27.88 -7.93
N VAL A 79 -0.60 27.35 -9.16
CA VAL A 79 -0.66 25.91 -9.40
C VAL A 79 0.75 25.35 -9.36
N SER A 80 0.92 24.28 -8.58
CA SER A 80 2.17 23.52 -8.49
C SER A 80 1.83 22.07 -8.21
N SER A 81 2.67 21.16 -8.71
CA SER A 81 2.58 19.74 -8.42
C SER A 81 3.90 19.17 -7.90
N SER A 82 3.81 17.97 -7.34
CA SER A 82 4.94 17.16 -6.93
C SER A 82 4.55 15.70 -7.11
N VAL A 83 5.44 14.94 -7.75
CA VAL A 83 5.27 13.50 -7.96
C VAL A 83 6.39 12.78 -7.22
N SER A 84 6.05 11.69 -6.54
CA SER A 84 6.98 10.87 -5.78
C SER A 84 6.69 9.41 -6.06
N GLY A 85 7.74 8.61 -6.28
CA GLY A 85 7.63 7.16 -6.39
C GLY A 85 7.53 6.48 -5.02
N TYR A 86 7.81 7.20 -3.93
CA TYR A 86 7.66 6.64 -2.58
C TYR A 86 6.18 6.40 -2.27
N PRO A 87 5.84 5.20 -1.76
CA PRO A 87 4.48 4.87 -1.37
C PRO A 87 4.07 5.65 -0.11
N SER A 88 2.77 5.82 0.08
CA SER A 88 2.25 6.35 1.33
C SER A 88 2.43 5.35 2.47
N THR A 89 2.96 5.78 3.61
CA THR A 89 3.30 4.89 4.75
C THR A 89 2.10 4.19 5.39
N ASN A 90 0.88 4.66 5.12
CA ASN A 90 -0.37 4.09 5.62
C ASN A 90 -1.03 3.07 4.66
N LEU A 91 -0.45 2.82 3.48
CA LEU A 91 -0.96 1.88 2.49
C LEU A 91 0.13 0.89 2.04
N MET A 92 0.55 0.00 2.95
CA MET A 92 1.46 -1.12 2.65
C MET A 92 0.73 -2.43 2.28
N ALA A 93 1.14 -3.06 1.18
CA ALA A 93 0.58 -4.30 0.66
C ALA A 93 1.67 -5.27 0.15
N GLY A 94 1.32 -6.53 -0.09
CA GLY A 94 2.16 -7.49 -0.81
C GLY A 94 3.25 -8.23 -0.02
N GLY A 95 3.43 -7.95 1.27
CA GLY A 95 4.47 -8.60 2.10
C GLY A 95 4.35 -10.13 2.20
N CYS A 96 3.13 -10.67 2.14
CA CYS A 96 2.83 -12.10 2.14
C CYS A 96 1.88 -12.41 0.97
N ARG A 97 2.21 -11.92 -0.23
CA ARG A 97 1.30 -11.99 -1.39
C ARG A 97 0.81 -13.42 -1.63
N PHE A 98 -0.46 -13.56 -2.03
CA PHE A 98 -0.95 -14.84 -2.51
C PHE A 98 -0.49 -15.13 -3.94
N GLY A 99 -0.57 -16.39 -4.35
CA GLY A 99 -0.28 -16.84 -5.71
C GLY A 99 -0.52 -18.33 -5.88
N ASN A 100 -0.30 -18.83 -7.09
CA ASN A 100 -0.43 -20.25 -7.39
C ASN A 100 0.89 -21.01 -7.23
N ASP A 101 2.03 -20.31 -7.25
CA ASP A 101 3.37 -20.91 -7.15
C ASP A 101 3.98 -20.58 -5.77
N PRO A 102 4.28 -21.59 -4.92
CA PRO A 102 4.94 -21.37 -3.63
C PRO A 102 6.35 -20.78 -3.76
N LYS A 103 6.98 -20.83 -4.94
CA LYS A 103 8.30 -20.20 -5.17
C LYS A 103 8.23 -18.68 -5.33
N THR A 104 7.06 -18.12 -5.63
CA THR A 104 6.87 -16.70 -5.90
C THR A 104 5.78 -16.06 -5.05
N SER A 105 5.16 -16.82 -4.14
CA SER A 105 4.10 -16.36 -3.26
C SER A 105 4.15 -17.08 -1.92
N VAL A 106 3.76 -16.38 -0.85
CA VAL A 106 3.75 -16.93 0.52
C VAL A 106 2.47 -17.72 0.77
N LEU A 107 1.36 -17.24 0.21
CA LEU A 107 0.03 -17.80 0.42
C LEU A 107 -0.54 -18.39 -0.86
N ASN A 108 -1.41 -19.39 -0.74
CA ASN A 108 -2.28 -19.79 -1.84
C ASN A 108 -3.47 -18.81 -1.99
N LYS A 109 -4.32 -19.01 -3.00
CA LYS A 109 -5.51 -18.17 -3.26
C LYS A 109 -6.53 -18.07 -2.11
N ASN A 110 -6.46 -18.97 -1.13
CA ASN A 110 -7.29 -18.95 0.08
C ASN A 110 -6.61 -18.23 1.26
N CYS A 111 -5.50 -17.53 1.00
CA CYS A 111 -4.70 -16.84 2.02
C CYS A 111 -4.15 -17.78 3.10
N GLN A 112 -3.99 -19.06 2.77
CA GLN A 112 -3.34 -20.07 3.58
C GLN A 112 -1.87 -20.15 3.18
N ALA A 113 -0.95 -20.24 4.13
CA ALA A 113 0.46 -20.42 3.84
C ALA A 113 0.69 -21.73 3.07
N HIS A 114 1.56 -21.73 2.06
CA HIS A 114 1.84 -22.95 1.30
C HIS A 114 2.54 -24.03 2.13
N GLU A 115 3.30 -23.62 3.16
CA GLU A 115 4.13 -24.52 3.97
C GLU A 115 3.41 -25.06 5.22
N VAL A 116 2.29 -24.44 5.63
CA VAL A 116 1.63 -24.73 6.91
C VAL A 116 0.11 -24.75 6.76
N ASP A 117 -0.49 -25.93 6.91
CA ASP A 117 -1.90 -26.18 6.60
C ASP A 117 -2.91 -25.45 7.52
N ASN A 118 -2.48 -25.00 8.70
CA ASN A 118 -3.32 -24.30 9.68
C ASN A 118 -2.95 -22.82 9.88
N LEU A 119 -2.13 -22.25 8.99
CA LEU A 119 -1.70 -20.84 9.04
C LEU A 119 -2.35 -20.02 7.92
N TYR A 120 -2.98 -18.90 8.30
CA TYR A 120 -3.67 -18.00 7.38
C TYR A 120 -3.28 -16.54 7.66
N VAL A 121 -3.21 -15.70 6.61
CA VAL A 121 -2.86 -14.27 6.72
C VAL A 121 -3.90 -13.44 5.96
N THR A 122 -4.54 -12.48 6.62
CA THR A 122 -5.72 -11.79 6.06
C THR A 122 -5.67 -10.27 6.12
N ASP A 123 -4.49 -9.67 6.27
CA ASP A 123 -4.27 -8.21 6.27
C ASP A 123 -3.97 -7.66 4.86
N GLY A 124 -3.35 -6.48 4.71
CA GLY A 124 -2.98 -5.95 3.37
C GLY A 124 -1.91 -6.77 2.65
N SER A 125 -1.16 -7.62 3.36
CA SER A 125 0.01 -8.31 2.84
C SER A 125 -0.34 -9.37 1.79
N PHE A 126 -1.56 -9.92 1.76
CA PHE A 126 -1.95 -10.95 0.78
C PHE A 126 -2.05 -10.41 -0.65
N MET A 127 -2.20 -9.10 -0.83
CA MET A 127 -2.54 -8.50 -2.11
C MET A 127 -1.32 -8.49 -3.04
N PRO A 128 -1.37 -9.12 -4.24
CA PRO A 128 -0.28 -9.03 -5.19
C PRO A 128 -0.05 -7.63 -5.73
N THR A 129 -1.09 -6.80 -5.81
CA THR A 129 -1.04 -5.37 -6.17
C THR A 129 -1.88 -4.57 -5.17
N GLY A 130 -1.45 -3.35 -4.82
CA GLY A 130 -2.16 -2.48 -3.89
C GLY A 130 -3.35 -1.75 -4.54
N GLY A 131 -3.32 -1.57 -5.86
CA GLY A 131 -4.30 -0.76 -6.57
C GLY A 131 -4.15 0.73 -6.27
N SER A 132 -5.07 1.53 -6.78
CA SER A 132 -5.05 3.00 -6.68
C SER A 132 -6.04 3.56 -5.66
N VAL A 133 -6.50 2.74 -4.70
CA VAL A 133 -7.50 3.12 -3.70
C VAL A 133 -7.17 2.53 -2.33
N PRO A 134 -7.60 3.17 -1.23
CA PRO A 134 -7.50 2.57 0.10
C PRO A 134 -8.22 1.21 0.15
N TYR A 135 -7.50 0.17 0.53
CA TYR A 135 -7.96 -1.21 0.40
C TYR A 135 -8.45 -1.84 1.71
N THR A 136 -8.75 -1.05 2.73
CA THR A 136 -9.29 -1.52 4.02
C THR A 136 -10.55 -2.37 3.84
N PHE A 137 -11.47 -1.96 2.97
CA PHE A 137 -12.67 -2.76 2.68
C PHE A 137 -12.35 -4.06 1.95
N THR A 138 -11.34 -4.08 1.08
CA THR A 138 -10.83 -5.31 0.45
C THR A 138 -10.24 -6.27 1.48
N ILE A 139 -9.51 -5.74 2.47
CA ILE A 139 -9.00 -6.51 3.62
C ILE A 139 -10.17 -7.15 4.38
N TYR A 140 -11.19 -6.38 4.76
CA TYR A 140 -12.35 -6.92 5.47
C TYR A 140 -13.11 -7.97 4.67
N ALA A 141 -13.40 -7.70 3.39
CA ALA A 141 -14.07 -8.65 2.52
C ALA A 141 -13.27 -9.96 2.40
N ASN A 142 -11.95 -9.86 2.25
CA ASN A 142 -11.09 -11.02 2.18
C ASN A 142 -11.01 -11.79 3.50
N ALA A 143 -10.94 -11.10 4.64
CA ALA A 143 -10.95 -11.73 5.96
C ALA A 143 -12.22 -12.56 6.19
N PHE A 144 -13.40 -12.03 5.83
CA PHE A 144 -14.65 -12.81 5.91
C PHE A 144 -14.63 -14.02 4.97
N ARG A 145 -14.18 -13.84 3.73
CA ARG A 145 -14.02 -14.93 2.76
C ARG A 145 -13.11 -16.05 3.29
N VAL A 146 -12.00 -15.70 3.94
CA VAL A 146 -11.04 -16.66 4.48
C VAL A 146 -11.58 -17.33 5.74
N ALA A 147 -12.30 -16.60 6.60
CA ALA A 147 -12.95 -17.17 7.77
C ALA A 147 -13.94 -18.29 7.40
N ASP A 148 -14.70 -18.14 6.30
CA ASP A 148 -15.56 -19.20 5.79
C ASP A 148 -14.77 -20.45 5.36
N LYS A 149 -13.58 -20.28 4.80
CA LYS A 149 -12.68 -21.40 4.45
C LYS A 149 -12.15 -22.11 5.69
N ILE A 150 -11.70 -21.35 6.69
CA ILE A 150 -11.23 -21.89 7.97
C ILE A 150 -12.36 -22.69 8.64
N LYS A 151 -13.57 -22.13 8.68
CA LYS A 151 -14.75 -22.81 9.23
C LYS A 151 -15.04 -24.13 8.50
N ALA A 152 -15.02 -24.13 7.17
CA ALA A 152 -15.24 -25.34 6.38
C ALA A 152 -14.17 -26.41 6.64
N HIS A 153 -12.89 -26.04 6.65
CA HIS A 153 -11.78 -26.95 6.94
C HIS A 153 -11.85 -27.51 8.37
N TRP A 154 -12.23 -26.68 9.35
CA TRP A 154 -12.41 -27.15 10.72
C TRP A 154 -13.50 -28.22 10.85
N LEU A 155 -14.59 -28.10 10.09
CA LEU A 155 -15.67 -29.08 10.10
C LEU A 155 -15.23 -30.44 9.53
N THR A 156 -14.32 -30.46 8.55
CA THR A 156 -13.79 -31.72 7.99
C THR A 156 -12.84 -32.44 8.93
N LEU A 157 -12.23 -31.74 9.90
CA LEU A 157 -11.37 -32.35 10.92
C LEU A 157 -12.15 -32.99 12.07
N LYS A 158 -13.45 -32.68 12.19
CA LYS A 158 -14.34 -33.19 13.25
C LYS A 158 -15.16 -34.41 12.84
N SER A 159 -15.23 -34.70 11.54
CA SER A 159 -15.88 -35.88 10.95
C SER A 159 -14.91 -37.05 10.87
#